data_AF-A0A534VK81-F1
#
_entry.id   AF-A0A534VK81-F1
#
_cell.length_a   1.000
_cell.length_b   1.000
_cell.length_c   1.000
_cell.angle_alpha   90.00
_cell.angle_beta   90.00
_cell.angle_gamma   90.00
#
_symmetry.space_group_name_H-M   'P 1'
#
loop_
_entity.id
_entity.type
_entity.pdbx_description
1 polymer ?
#
loop_
_entity_poly.entity_id
_entity_poly.type
_entity_poly.pdbx_seq_one_letter_code
_entity_poly.pdbx_strand_id
1 'polypeptide(L)'
;MERANTASAFLRRLHPWLGKAVHTRWTVRRAFYQREVDALLMALQAHDGGRLSPELRLRLEGFLGRLYREWFPPTWRKDPTYAEVIADFRWWLGVAERWSEPVPRPPRSRRVREPLANQPKRLLRMLALPLDCTERRFLTAWRRFLKSNHPDVNPDQTPEERRRFAEAVGLWRR
;
A
#
# COMPACT_ATOMS: atom_id res chain seq x y z
N MET A 1 -20.83 -12.11 1.96
CA MET A 1 -20.16 -13.19 2.73
C MET A 1 -18.78 -13.42 2.14
N GLU A 2 -17.75 -13.42 2.97
CA GLU A 2 -16.37 -13.62 2.55
C GLU A 2 -16.13 -15.11 2.24
N ARG A 3 -15.53 -15.41 1.08
CA ARG A 3 -15.18 -16.78 0.66
C ARG A 3 -13.73 -17.06 1.02
N ALA A 4 -13.41 -18.32 1.34
CA ALA A 4 -12.05 -18.72 1.69
C ALA A 4 -11.02 -18.31 0.61
N ASN A 5 -11.35 -18.48 -0.67
CA ASN A 5 -10.48 -18.09 -1.78
C ASN A 5 -10.19 -16.57 -1.82
N THR A 6 -11.17 -15.73 -1.48
CA THR A 6 -10.99 -14.28 -1.45
C THR A 6 -10.10 -13.84 -0.31
N ALA A 7 -10.29 -14.42 0.89
CA ALA A 7 -9.44 -14.17 2.04
C ALA A 7 -8.00 -14.66 1.80
N SER A 8 -7.82 -15.85 1.22
CA SER A 8 -6.52 -16.39 0.83
C SER A 8 -5.79 -15.47 -0.15
N ALA A 9 -6.47 -15.03 -1.21
CA ALA A 9 -5.87 -14.13 -2.19
C ALA A 9 -5.46 -12.79 -1.56
N PHE A 10 -6.26 -12.25 -0.67
CA PHE A 10 -5.93 -11.02 0.06
C PHE A 10 -4.71 -11.19 0.97
N LEU A 11 -4.68 -12.24 1.80
CA LEU A 11 -3.56 -12.51 2.69
C LEU A 11 -2.26 -12.78 1.92
N ARG A 12 -2.32 -13.49 0.79
CA ARG A 12 -1.16 -13.71 -0.09
C ARG A 12 -0.59 -12.40 -0.64
N ARG A 13 -1.45 -11.42 -0.95
CA ARG A 13 -1.01 -10.08 -1.36
C ARG A 13 -0.40 -9.28 -0.21
N LEU A 14 -0.98 -9.40 0.99
CA LEU A 14 -0.51 -8.68 2.18
C LEU A 14 0.81 -9.24 2.73
N HIS A 15 1.02 -10.56 2.66
CA HIS A 15 2.12 -11.25 3.33
C HIS A 15 3.52 -10.66 3.05
N PRO A 16 3.92 -10.39 1.79
CA PRO A 16 5.25 -9.83 1.50
C PRO A 16 5.49 -8.46 2.15
N TRP A 17 4.41 -7.72 2.42
CA TRP A 17 4.50 -6.37 2.98
C TRP A 17 4.71 -6.35 4.48
N LEU A 18 4.37 -7.43 5.20
CA LEU A 18 4.71 -7.59 6.62
C LEU A 18 6.22 -7.51 6.88
N GLY A 19 7.05 -7.78 5.87
CA GLY A 19 8.51 -7.66 5.94
C GLY A 19 9.08 -6.38 5.33
N LYS A 20 8.32 -5.68 4.47
CA LYS A 20 8.81 -4.56 3.64
C LYS A 20 8.35 -3.18 4.11
N ALA A 21 7.19 -3.09 4.76
CA ALA A 21 6.64 -1.81 5.18
C ALA A 21 7.42 -1.20 6.34
N VAL A 22 7.22 0.10 6.55
CA VAL A 22 7.93 0.85 7.58
C VAL A 22 7.13 0.76 8.88
N HIS A 23 7.53 -0.18 9.73
CA HIS A 23 6.81 -0.58 10.93
C HIS A 23 7.25 0.19 12.20
N THR A 24 7.51 1.49 12.11
CA THR A 24 8.08 2.28 13.22
C THR A 24 7.19 2.32 14.47
N ARG A 25 5.90 2.01 14.34
CA ARG A 25 4.88 2.07 15.39
C ARG A 25 4.43 0.70 15.90
N TRP A 26 4.98 -0.39 15.35
CA TRP A 26 4.57 -1.72 15.73
C TRP A 26 5.07 -2.06 17.13
N THR A 27 4.14 -2.45 17.98
CA THR A 27 4.44 -2.92 19.33
C THR A 27 4.66 -4.44 19.34
N VAL A 28 4.08 -5.15 18.37
CA VAL A 28 4.26 -6.58 18.20
C VAL A 28 5.33 -6.87 17.15
N ARG A 29 6.16 -7.88 17.42
CA ARG A 29 7.24 -8.29 16.50
C ARG A 29 6.67 -8.73 15.16
N ARG A 30 7.30 -8.30 14.06
CA ARG A 30 6.91 -8.67 12.68
C ARG A 30 6.74 -10.18 12.48
N ALA A 31 7.62 -10.98 13.08
CA ALA A 31 7.57 -12.44 13.02
C ALA A 31 6.30 -13.06 13.63
N PHE A 32 5.59 -12.34 14.52
CA PHE A 32 4.27 -12.77 14.98
C PHE A 32 3.27 -12.69 13.83
N TYR A 33 3.18 -11.54 13.15
CA TYR A 33 2.25 -11.32 12.05
C TYR A 33 2.52 -12.23 10.85
N GLN A 34 3.79 -12.49 10.53
CA GLN A 34 4.15 -13.43 9.46
C GLN A 34 3.68 -14.85 9.76
N ARG A 35 3.99 -15.36 10.97
CA ARG A 35 3.54 -16.69 11.40
C ARG A 35 2.02 -16.81 11.45
N GLU A 36 1.33 -15.76 11.87
CA GLU A 36 -0.13 -15.77 11.94
C GLU A 36 -0.77 -15.74 10.54
N VAL A 37 -0.18 -15.01 9.57
CA VAL A 37 -0.61 -15.07 8.16
C VAL A 37 -0.39 -16.45 7.58
N ASP A 38 0.77 -17.07 7.83
CA ASP A 38 1.06 -18.43 7.35
C ASP A 38 0.05 -19.44 7.92
N ALA A 39 -0.25 -19.35 9.22
CA ALA A 39 -1.25 -20.20 9.87
C ALA A 39 -2.67 -19.99 9.31
N LEU A 40 -3.07 -18.74 9.06
CA LEU A 40 -4.35 -18.41 8.43
C LEU A 40 -4.43 -18.94 7.00
N LEU A 41 -3.36 -18.80 6.21
CA LEU A 41 -3.31 -19.32 4.84
C LEU A 41 -3.43 -20.85 4.80
N MET A 42 -2.76 -21.56 5.71
CA MET A 42 -2.92 -23.01 5.85
C MET A 42 -4.35 -23.40 6.20
N ALA A 43 -4.96 -22.71 7.19
CA ALA A 43 -6.35 -22.98 7.59
C ALA A 43 -7.36 -22.69 6.46
N LEU A 44 -7.12 -21.64 5.66
CA LEU A 44 -7.97 -21.30 4.52
C LEU A 44 -7.81 -22.28 3.36
N GLN A 45 -6.62 -22.86 3.17
CA GLN A 45 -6.36 -23.86 2.13
C GLN A 45 -6.98 -25.22 2.48
N ALA A 46 -7.04 -25.56 3.76
CA ALA A 46 -7.74 -26.76 4.25
C ALA A 46 -9.28 -26.64 4.20
N HIS A 47 -9.80 -25.44 3.92
CA HIS A 47 -11.21 -25.22 3.65
C HIS A 47 -11.49 -25.33 2.14
N ASP A 48 -12.51 -26.08 1.75
CA ASP A 48 -12.86 -26.40 0.34
C ASP A 48 -13.40 -25.22 -0.49
N GLY A 49 -12.80 -24.02 -0.38
CA GLY A 49 -13.15 -22.84 -1.17
C GLY A 49 -14.54 -22.23 -0.85
N GLY A 50 -15.26 -22.83 0.10
CA GLY A 50 -16.60 -22.46 0.52
C GLY A 50 -16.68 -21.20 1.39
N ARG A 51 -17.79 -21.08 2.13
CA ARG A 51 -17.95 -20.05 3.15
C ARG A 51 -16.99 -20.33 4.31
N LEU A 52 -16.38 -19.28 4.85
CA LEU A 52 -15.54 -19.40 6.04
C LEU A 52 -16.36 -19.93 7.22
N SER A 53 -15.79 -20.85 8.00
CA SER A 53 -16.36 -21.18 9.30
C SER A 53 -16.38 -19.95 10.21
N PRO A 54 -17.36 -19.83 11.12
CA PRO A 54 -17.44 -18.70 12.05
C PRO A 54 -16.14 -18.45 12.83
N GLU A 55 -15.46 -19.52 13.23
CA GLU A 55 -14.22 -19.46 14.01
C GLU A 55 -13.07 -18.89 13.17
N LEU A 56 -12.93 -19.37 11.93
CA LEU A 56 -11.88 -18.89 11.03
C LEU A 56 -12.13 -17.44 10.61
N ARG A 57 -13.39 -17.08 10.40
CA ARG A 57 -13.79 -15.70 10.16
C ARG A 57 -13.43 -14.80 11.34
N LEU A 58 -13.79 -15.19 12.57
CA LEU A 58 -13.47 -14.44 13.77
C LEU A 58 -11.94 -14.28 13.95
N ARG A 59 -11.17 -15.35 13.70
CA ARG A 59 -9.70 -15.31 13.74
C ARG A 59 -9.14 -14.32 12.72
N LEU A 60 -9.65 -14.35 11.47
CA LEU A 60 -9.24 -13.43 10.41
C LEU A 60 -9.58 -11.97 10.77
N GLU A 61 -10.81 -11.72 11.21
CA GLU A 61 -11.27 -10.39 11.64
C GLU A 61 -10.42 -9.86 12.81
N GLY A 62 -10.13 -10.70 13.81
CA GLY A 62 -9.29 -10.35 14.97
C GLY A 62 -7.83 -10.09 14.60
N PHE A 63 -7.25 -10.91 13.71
CA PHE A 63 -5.92 -10.71 13.17
C PHE A 63 -5.81 -9.37 12.44
N LEU A 64 -6.72 -9.11 11.49
CA LEU A 64 -6.70 -7.88 10.70
C LEU A 64 -7.01 -6.65 11.54
N GLY A 65 -7.91 -6.74 12.52
CA GLY A 65 -8.21 -5.64 13.44
C GLY A 65 -7.04 -5.29 14.37
N ARG A 66 -6.22 -6.27 14.78
CA ARG A 66 -4.98 -6.00 15.52
C ARG A 66 -3.94 -5.38 14.60
N LEU A 67 -3.71 -5.99 13.44
CA LEU A 67 -2.75 -5.51 12.47
C LEU A 67 -3.04 -4.07 12.04
N TYR A 68 -4.32 -3.75 11.81
CA TYR A 68 -4.77 -2.42 11.43
C TYR A 68 -4.36 -1.35 12.45
N ARG A 69 -4.51 -1.64 13.75
CA ARG A 69 -4.15 -0.71 14.83
C ARG A 69 -2.64 -0.44 14.92
N GLU A 70 -1.81 -1.37 14.44
CA GLU A 70 -0.37 -1.17 14.37
C GLU A 70 0.07 -0.53 13.04
N TRP A 71 -0.67 -0.77 11.96
CA TRP A 71 -0.35 -0.26 10.63
C TRP A 71 -0.80 1.19 10.42
N PHE A 72 -2.06 1.47 10.77
CA PHE A 72 -2.69 2.77 10.61
C PHE A 72 -2.76 3.46 11.97
N PRO A 73 -2.47 4.78 12.04
CA PRO A 73 -2.55 5.50 13.30
C PRO A 73 -4.01 5.58 13.81
N PRO A 74 -4.22 5.83 15.12
CA PRO A 74 -5.55 6.03 15.67
C PRO A 74 -6.34 7.19 15.02
N THR A 75 -5.63 8.17 14.47
CA THR A 75 -6.19 9.31 13.71
C THR A 75 -6.70 8.92 12.32
N TRP A 76 -6.43 7.69 11.86
CA TRP A 76 -6.82 7.24 10.53
C TRP A 76 -8.33 7.07 10.40
N ARG A 77 -8.93 6.30 11.31
CA ARG A 77 -10.37 6.11 11.49
C ARG A 77 -10.64 5.80 12.95
N LYS A 78 -11.76 6.33 13.45
CA LYS A 78 -12.30 5.96 14.76
C LYS A 78 -13.17 4.72 14.61
N ASP A 79 -12.86 3.66 15.37
CA ASP A 79 -13.64 2.41 15.47
C ASP A 79 -14.07 1.81 14.11
N PRO A 80 -13.12 1.48 13.21
CA PRO A 80 -13.44 1.03 11.87
C PRO A 80 -14.13 -0.34 11.87
N THR A 81 -15.13 -0.49 10.99
CA THR A 81 -15.74 -1.78 10.68
C THR A 81 -14.75 -2.69 9.94
N TYR A 82 -14.99 -4.01 9.96
CA TYR A 82 -14.15 -4.96 9.23
C TYR A 82 -14.07 -4.65 7.71
N ALA A 83 -15.18 -4.19 7.12
CA ALA A 83 -15.19 -3.79 5.71
C ALA A 83 -14.27 -2.59 5.42
N GLU A 84 -14.21 -1.62 6.34
CA GLU A 84 -13.32 -0.47 6.24
C GLU A 84 -11.86 -0.86 6.44
N VAL A 85 -11.56 -1.74 7.39
CA VAL A 85 -10.22 -2.32 7.58
C VAL A 85 -9.73 -2.95 6.27
N ILE A 86 -10.56 -3.79 5.63
CA ILE A 86 -10.23 -4.42 4.35
C ILE A 86 -10.04 -3.37 3.24
N ALA A 87 -10.91 -2.36 3.17
CA ALA A 87 -10.84 -1.31 2.16
C ALA A 87 -9.53 -0.51 2.26
N ASP A 88 -9.15 -0.12 3.47
CA ASP A 88 -7.93 0.65 3.74
C ASP A 88 -6.67 -0.17 3.45
N PHE A 89 -6.63 -1.46 3.83
CA PHE A 89 -5.52 -2.33 3.44
C PHE A 89 -5.43 -2.54 1.93
N ARG A 90 -6.56 -2.73 1.24
CA ARG A 90 -6.58 -2.85 -0.23
C ARG A 90 -6.06 -1.58 -0.91
N TRP A 91 -6.46 -0.42 -0.39
CA TRP A 91 -5.95 0.86 -0.84
C TRP A 91 -4.43 0.95 -0.66
N TRP A 92 -3.95 0.65 0.54
CA TRP A 92 -2.53 0.69 0.88
C TRP A 92 -1.72 -0.26 -0.01
N LEU A 93 -2.18 -1.51 -0.19
CA LEU A 93 -1.55 -2.49 -1.08
C LEU A 93 -1.48 -2.00 -2.52
N GLY A 94 -2.55 -1.40 -3.04
CA GLY A 94 -2.56 -0.86 -4.38
C GLY A 94 -1.57 0.30 -4.56
N VAL A 95 -1.27 1.05 -3.50
CA VAL A 95 -0.21 2.07 -3.53
C VAL A 95 1.17 1.42 -3.46
N ALA A 96 1.37 0.53 -2.50
CA ALA A 96 2.66 -0.11 -2.23
C ALA A 96 3.14 -0.95 -3.43
N GLU A 97 2.25 -1.74 -4.04
CA GLU A 97 2.54 -2.54 -5.23
C GLU A 97 3.04 -1.67 -6.39
N ARG A 98 2.35 -0.55 -6.68
CA ARG A 98 2.76 0.40 -7.71
C ARG A 98 4.10 1.09 -7.42
N TRP A 99 4.40 1.34 -6.14
CA TRP A 99 5.68 1.88 -5.73
C TRP A 99 6.81 0.87 -5.94
N SER A 100 6.67 -0.36 -5.46
CA SER A 100 7.82 -1.28 -5.33
C SER A 100 8.40 -1.80 -6.63
N GLU A 101 7.71 -1.71 -7.77
CA GLU A 101 8.35 -2.18 -8.99
C GLU A 101 9.52 -1.24 -9.37
N PRO A 102 10.71 -1.80 -9.65
CA PRO A 102 11.93 -1.02 -9.82
C PRO A 102 11.78 -0.05 -11.00
N VAL A 103 12.17 1.21 -10.79
CA VAL A 103 12.35 2.14 -11.92
C VAL A 103 13.48 1.57 -12.78
N PRO A 104 13.28 1.36 -14.09
CA PRO A 104 14.35 0.91 -14.98
C PRO A 104 15.58 1.79 -14.77
N ARG A 105 16.74 1.19 -14.49
CA ARG A 105 17.97 1.97 -14.39
C ARG A 105 18.19 2.60 -15.77
N PRO A 106 18.27 3.94 -15.87
CA PRO A 106 18.53 4.55 -17.16
C PRO A 106 19.87 4.00 -17.68
N PRO A 107 19.95 3.59 -18.95
CA PRO A 107 21.22 3.19 -19.52
C PRO A 107 22.22 4.34 -19.35
N ARG A 108 23.47 4.03 -18.97
CA ARG A 108 24.55 5.03 -18.98
C ARG A 108 24.78 5.48 -20.41
N SER A 109 24.10 6.55 -20.81
CA SER A 109 24.17 7.10 -22.16
C SER A 109 24.79 8.50 -22.14
N ARG A 110 25.73 8.70 -23.07
CA ARG A 110 26.37 9.97 -23.45
C ARG A 110 25.30 11.05 -23.67
N ARG A 111 25.63 12.29 -23.27
CA ARG A 111 24.88 13.56 -23.48
C ARG A 111 23.91 13.55 -24.67
N VAL A 112 22.72 12.98 -24.49
CA VAL A 112 21.53 13.23 -25.29
C VAL A 112 20.70 14.22 -24.48
N ARG A 113 20.10 15.20 -25.17
CA ARG A 113 19.21 16.20 -24.56
C ARG A 113 18.20 15.48 -23.65
N GLU A 114 18.12 15.88 -22.38
CA GLU A 114 17.32 15.16 -21.39
C GLU A 114 15.86 15.10 -21.84
N PRO A 115 15.22 13.91 -21.86
CA PRO A 115 13.85 13.78 -22.32
C PRO A 115 12.88 14.49 -21.36
N LEU A 116 11.77 14.99 -21.94
CA LEU A 116 10.66 15.52 -21.16
C LEU A 116 9.92 14.38 -20.45
N ALA A 117 9.38 14.66 -19.27
CA ALA A 117 8.57 13.73 -18.51
C ALA A 117 7.24 13.48 -19.24
N ASN A 118 7.02 12.25 -19.72
CA ASN A 118 5.75 11.84 -20.32
C ASN A 118 4.71 11.53 -19.24
N GLN A 119 4.19 12.57 -18.59
CA GLN A 119 3.26 12.44 -17.45
C GLN A 119 2.00 13.28 -17.63
N PRO A 120 0.86 12.88 -17.03
CA PRO A 120 -0.37 13.68 -17.12
C PRO A 120 -0.18 15.10 -16.56
N LYS A 121 -0.74 16.11 -17.25
CA LYS A 121 -0.69 17.52 -16.82
C LYS A 121 -1.15 17.72 -15.37
N ARG A 122 -2.17 16.95 -14.96
CA ARG A 122 -2.72 16.96 -13.59
C ARG A 122 -1.67 16.52 -12.57
N LEU A 123 -0.93 15.45 -12.85
CA LEU A 123 0.14 14.97 -11.97
C LEU A 123 1.28 15.99 -11.86
N LEU A 124 1.70 16.60 -12.97
CA LEU A 124 2.72 17.65 -12.95
C LEU A 124 2.28 18.84 -12.09
N ARG A 125 1.03 19.29 -12.22
CA ARG A 125 0.46 20.36 -11.38
C ARG A 125 0.40 19.97 -9.90
N MET A 126 0.00 18.74 -9.57
CA MET A 126 -0.05 18.26 -8.19
C MET A 126 1.33 18.28 -7.50
N LEU A 127 2.39 18.08 -8.28
CA LEU A 127 3.79 18.12 -7.85
C LEU A 127 4.44 19.51 -7.99
N ALA A 128 3.67 20.54 -8.37
CA ALA A 128 4.17 21.89 -8.67
C ALA A 128 5.32 21.91 -9.69
N LEU A 129 5.24 21.04 -10.70
CA LEU A 129 6.20 20.96 -11.79
C LEU A 129 5.66 21.66 -13.06
N PRO A 130 6.54 22.28 -13.86
CA PRO A 130 6.14 22.85 -15.14
C PRO A 130 5.81 21.75 -16.15
N LEU A 131 5.09 22.09 -17.22
CA LEU A 131 4.63 21.12 -18.23
C LEU A 131 5.77 20.57 -19.11
N ASP A 132 6.86 21.31 -19.21
CA ASP A 132 8.12 20.97 -19.90
C ASP A 132 9.17 20.41 -18.94
N CYS A 133 8.75 19.84 -17.80
CA CYS A 133 9.64 19.23 -16.83
C CYS A 133 10.41 18.04 -17.44
N THR A 134 11.72 17.96 -17.17
CA THR A 134 12.53 16.81 -17.59
C THR A 134 12.24 15.56 -16.75
N GLU A 135 12.50 14.38 -17.32
CA GLU A 135 12.25 13.10 -16.67
C GLU A 135 12.96 12.99 -15.30
N ARG A 136 14.23 13.40 -15.21
CA ARG A 136 14.99 13.36 -13.95
C ARG A 136 14.42 14.29 -12.89
N ARG A 137 13.99 15.50 -13.29
CA ARG A 137 13.37 16.46 -12.37
C ARG A 137 12.04 15.92 -11.86
N PHE A 138 11.23 15.33 -12.74
CA PHE A 138 10.01 14.62 -12.35
C PHE A 138 10.30 13.48 -11.37
N LEU A 139 11.22 12.55 -11.68
CA LEU A 139 11.54 11.42 -10.80
C LEU A 139 12.08 11.86 -9.43
N THR A 140 12.78 12.99 -9.38
CA THR A 140 13.28 13.55 -8.11
C THR A 140 12.14 14.14 -7.29
N ALA A 141 11.27 14.93 -7.90
CA ALA A 141 10.08 15.47 -7.23
C ALA A 141 9.11 14.36 -6.82
N TRP A 142 8.92 13.34 -7.67
CA TRP A 142 8.12 12.16 -7.39
C TRP A 142 8.62 11.41 -6.15
N ARG A 143 9.93 11.11 -6.07
CA ARG A 143 10.52 10.48 -4.88
C ARG A 143 10.32 11.30 -3.60
N ARG A 144 10.45 12.63 -3.68
CA ARG A 144 10.19 13.52 -2.53
C ARG A 144 8.73 13.49 -2.12
N PHE A 145 7.82 13.62 -3.09
CA PHE A 145 6.38 13.54 -2.87
C PHE A 145 5.98 12.22 -2.21
N LEU A 146 6.49 11.08 -2.71
CA LEU A 146 6.28 9.77 -2.10
C LEU A 146 6.80 9.73 -0.66
N LYS A 147 8.04 10.19 -0.40
CA LYS A 147 8.62 10.17 0.95
C LYS A 147 7.79 10.99 1.94
N SER A 148 7.28 12.16 1.52
CA SER A 148 6.50 13.05 2.38
C SER A 148 5.04 12.63 2.57
N ASN A 149 4.49 11.84 1.65
CA ASN A 149 3.08 11.48 1.64
C ASN A 149 2.82 9.97 1.82
N HIS A 150 3.85 9.18 2.12
CA HIS A 150 3.65 7.75 2.35
C HIS A 150 2.93 7.52 3.69
N PRO A 151 1.88 6.70 3.76
CA PRO A 151 1.11 6.47 4.99
C PRO A 151 1.93 5.86 6.13
N ASP A 152 2.96 5.07 5.81
CA ASP A 152 3.82 4.53 6.85
C ASP A 152 4.74 5.60 7.45
N VAL A 153 5.16 6.58 6.63
CA VAL A 153 6.13 7.64 7.00
C VAL A 153 5.43 8.89 7.54
N ASN A 154 4.25 9.18 7.01
CA ASN A 154 3.38 10.29 7.41
C ASN A 154 1.99 9.72 7.76
N PRO A 155 1.83 9.17 8.97
CA PRO A 155 0.56 8.62 9.42
C PRO A 155 -0.56 9.63 9.53
N ASP A 156 -0.25 10.83 9.98
CA ASP A 156 -1.25 11.81 10.42
C ASP A 156 -1.89 12.59 9.27
N GLN A 157 -1.81 12.04 8.05
CA GLN A 157 -2.45 12.59 6.88
C GLN A 157 -3.96 12.71 7.07
N THR A 158 -4.47 13.89 6.74
CA THR A 158 -5.89 14.16 6.60
C THR A 158 -6.52 13.28 5.50
N PRO A 159 -7.83 13.02 5.55
CA PRO A 159 -8.54 12.30 4.48
C PRO A 159 -8.31 12.90 3.09
N GLU A 160 -8.24 14.23 2.98
CA GLU A 160 -7.94 14.96 1.76
C GLU A 160 -6.53 14.66 1.23
N GLU A 161 -5.52 14.64 2.11
CA GLU A 161 -4.14 14.31 1.74
C GLU A 161 -4.02 12.87 1.25
N ARG A 162 -4.69 11.93 1.91
CA ARG A 162 -4.76 10.52 1.47
C ARG A 162 -5.40 10.40 0.09
N ARG A 163 -6.51 11.12 -0.14
CA ARG A 163 -7.19 11.17 -1.45
C ARG A 163 -6.28 11.74 -2.53
N ARG A 164 -5.62 12.87 -2.25
CA ARG A 164 -4.66 13.51 -3.17
C ARG A 164 -3.48 12.59 -3.47
N PHE A 165 -2.96 11.90 -2.46
CA PHE A 165 -1.87 10.93 -2.62
C PHE A 165 -2.29 9.74 -3.48
N ALA A 166 -3.45 9.14 -3.19
CA ALA A 166 -4.03 8.05 -3.97
C ALA A 166 -4.23 8.43 -5.44
N GLU A 167 -4.75 9.63 -5.68
CA GLU A 167 -4.93 10.18 -7.02
C GLU A 167 -3.58 10.35 -7.75
N ALA A 168 -2.58 10.93 -7.09
CA ALA A 168 -1.26 11.11 -7.68
C ALA A 168 -0.62 9.77 -8.07
N VAL A 169 -0.72 8.76 -7.20
CA VAL A 169 -0.24 7.40 -7.48
C VAL A 169 -1.02 6.74 -8.60
N GLY A 170 -2.33 6.97 -8.69
CA GLY A 170 -3.18 6.48 -9.79
C GLY A 170 -2.90 7.15 -11.14
N LEU A 171 -2.43 8.40 -11.13
CA LEU A 171 -2.06 9.14 -12.33
C LEU A 171 -0.64 8.82 -12.83
N TRP A 172 0.22 8.28 -11.97
CA TRP A 172 1.59 7.98 -12.35
C TRP A 172 1.62 6.88 -13.42
N ARG A 173 2.22 7.23 -14.56
CA ARG A 173 2.44 6.31 -15.69
C ARG A 173 3.91 5.89 -15.72
N ARG A 174 4.14 4.60 -15.92
CA ARG A 174 5.47 4.00 -16.13
C ARG A 174 5.85 4.07 -17.60
#